data_AF-A0A834BWH3-F1
#
_entry.id   AF-A0A834BWH3-F1
#
_cell.length_a   1.000
_cell.length_b   1.000
_cell.length_c   1.000
_cell.angle_alpha   90.00
_cell.angle_beta   90.00
_cell.angle_gamma   90.00
#
_symmetry.space_group_name_H-M   'P 1'
#
loop_
_entity.id
_entity.type
_entity.pdbx_description
1 polymer ?
#
loop_
_entity_poly.entity_id
_entity_poly.type
_entity_poly.pdbx_seq_one_letter_code
_entity_poly.pdbx_strand_id
1 'polypeptide(L)'
;MINFLSLSGPTSDSPPYEILRARELNAMLGPKGGPGAVDLVCDLHNTTANMGLCFIAYSDSDWICLHIFKYLQRQMPDVPMRFVHLGSSEKESYSLDSVGKHGFAMEIGPQPHGVVRSDIYGLMNAGVQHMLDWVRLFNSGAVFEGGFVDVFTLVKNIDYPRDEKTHNITAAVHSHLQDGDFCLLRPHDPLFQTFSGETLRYSGSEPLYAFFINEGSYYEKGIALSLARKRRLVIPAIRAQTEEEEQAQGFTSEEEE
;
A
#
# COMPACT_ATOMS: atom_id res chain seq x y z
N MET A 1 11.97 2.44 5.99
CA MET A 1 10.62 1.96 6.36
C MET A 1 10.65 1.62 7.84
N ILE A 2 9.84 2.31 8.65
CA ILE A 2 9.75 2.10 10.09
C ILE A 2 9.12 0.73 10.34
N ASN A 3 9.64 -0.08 11.27
CA ASN A 3 9.13 -1.42 11.59
C ASN A 3 8.48 -1.43 12.99
N PHE A 4 7.16 -1.62 13.05
CA PHE A 4 6.37 -1.57 14.28
C PHE A 4 6.30 -2.89 15.09
N LEU A 5 6.98 -3.96 14.67
CA LEU A 5 6.95 -5.26 15.38
C LEU A 5 7.69 -5.27 16.73
N SER A 6 8.52 -4.27 17.03
CA SER A 6 9.35 -4.22 18.25
C SER A 6 8.95 -3.10 19.22
N LEU A 7 7.64 -2.90 19.39
CA LEU A 7 7.15 -1.98 20.43
C LEU A 7 7.32 -2.55 21.85
N SER A 8 7.52 -3.86 22.00
CA SER A 8 7.57 -4.57 23.29
C SER A 8 8.78 -5.52 23.48
N GLY A 9 9.81 -5.43 22.64
CA GLY A 9 11.04 -6.24 22.77
C GLY A 9 12.04 -5.69 23.80
N PRO A 10 12.97 -6.53 24.32
CA PRO A 10 14.00 -6.11 25.27
C PRO A 10 14.81 -4.94 24.69
N THR A 11 14.97 -3.90 25.48
CA THR A 11 15.77 -2.72 25.13
C THR A 11 17.24 -3.12 25.07
N SER A 12 17.80 -3.20 23.85
CA SER A 12 19.22 -2.91 23.66
C SER A 12 19.55 -1.57 24.33
N ASP A 13 20.72 -1.45 24.95
CA ASP A 13 21.18 -0.18 25.53
C ASP A 13 21.24 0.97 24.49
N SER A 14 21.22 0.63 23.19
CA SER A 14 21.04 1.56 22.08
C SER A 14 20.13 0.97 20.99
N PRO A 15 18.80 1.20 21.02
CA PRO A 15 17.93 0.78 19.93
C PRO A 15 18.19 1.60 18.66
N PRO A 16 17.95 1.05 17.44
CA PRO A 16 18.01 1.81 16.20
C PRO A 16 17.09 3.03 16.23
N TYR A 17 17.48 4.11 15.54
CA TYR A 17 16.70 5.35 15.49
C TYR A 17 15.25 5.12 15.07
N GLU A 18 15.01 4.31 14.04
CA GLU A 18 13.67 4.00 13.54
C GLU A 18 12.80 3.27 14.57
N ILE A 19 13.39 2.51 15.50
CA ILE A 19 12.64 1.86 16.58
C ILE A 19 12.21 2.88 17.63
N LEU A 20 13.08 3.85 17.95
CA LEU A 20 12.71 4.96 18.83
C LEU A 20 11.58 5.78 18.21
N ARG A 21 11.72 6.12 16.92
CA ARG A 21 10.70 6.88 16.21
C ARG A 21 9.38 6.13 16.06
N ALA A 22 9.41 4.80 15.86
CA ALA A 22 8.21 3.97 15.86
C ALA A 22 7.46 4.08 17.20
N ARG A 23 8.17 4.05 18.33
CA ARG A 23 7.56 4.17 19.66
C ARG A 23 6.91 5.54 19.86
N GLU A 24 7.58 6.61 19.45
CA GLU A 24 7.02 7.97 19.50
C GLU A 24 5.76 8.09 18.65
N LEU A 25 5.77 7.59 17.41
CA LEU A 25 4.61 7.62 16.52
C LEU A 25 3.46 6.77 17.07
N ASN A 26 3.75 5.60 17.65
CA ASN A 26 2.73 4.78 18.29
C ASN A 26 2.14 5.44 19.55
N ALA A 27 2.92 6.24 20.27
CA ALA A 27 2.41 7.02 21.40
C ALA A 27 1.55 8.21 20.95
N MET A 28 1.85 8.80 19.79
CA MET A 28 1.13 9.96 19.24
C MET A 28 -0.14 9.57 18.47
N LEU A 29 -0.08 8.49 17.69
CA LEU A 29 -1.13 8.08 16.76
C LEU A 29 -1.85 6.81 17.21
N GLY A 30 -1.26 6.04 18.12
CA GLY A 30 -1.77 4.77 18.58
C GLY A 30 -2.40 4.86 19.98
N PRO A 31 -2.28 3.80 20.82
CA PRO A 31 -1.48 2.60 20.57
C PRO A 31 -2.11 1.72 19.48
N LYS A 32 -1.26 1.19 18.58
CA LYS A 32 -1.67 0.27 17.52
C LYS A 32 -2.53 -0.87 18.07
N GLY A 33 -3.68 -1.09 17.45
CA GLY A 33 -4.66 -2.11 17.86
C GLY A 33 -5.45 -1.78 19.14
N GLY A 34 -5.23 -0.61 19.73
CA GLY A 34 -5.96 -0.12 20.89
C GLY A 34 -7.06 0.87 20.53
N PRO A 35 -8.05 1.09 21.41
CA PRO A 35 -9.17 2.00 21.17
C PRO A 35 -8.75 3.48 21.06
N GLY A 36 -7.59 3.84 21.63
CA GLY A 36 -7.03 5.19 21.58
C GLY A 36 -6.30 5.55 20.29
N ALA A 37 -6.13 4.60 19.36
CA ALA A 37 -5.53 4.88 18.06
C ALA A 37 -6.38 5.89 17.26
N VAL A 38 -5.71 6.71 16.45
CA VAL A 38 -6.38 7.59 15.49
C VAL A 38 -7.19 6.77 14.50
N ASP A 39 -8.28 7.36 14.00
CA ASP A 39 -9.22 6.61 13.17
C ASP A 39 -8.65 6.27 11.78
N LEU A 40 -7.89 7.19 11.18
CA LEU A 40 -7.34 7.00 9.83
C LEU A 40 -5.90 7.53 9.75
N VAL A 41 -4.99 6.70 9.20
CA VAL A 41 -3.62 7.12 8.82
C VAL A 41 -3.43 6.97 7.31
N CYS A 42 -3.14 8.09 6.65
CA CYS A 42 -2.68 8.11 5.25
C CYS A 42 -1.18 8.40 5.23
N ASP A 43 -0.38 7.40 4.89
CA ASP A 43 1.08 7.51 4.81
C ASP A 43 1.53 7.80 3.38
N LEU A 44 2.32 8.85 3.15
CA LEU A 44 2.64 9.31 1.79
C LEU A 44 4.00 8.76 1.34
N HIS A 45 4.02 8.07 0.21
CA HIS A 45 5.22 7.46 -0.34
C HIS A 45 5.50 7.92 -1.77
N ASN A 46 6.78 7.79 -2.16
CA ASN A 46 7.19 7.87 -3.56
C ASN A 46 8.00 6.64 -3.93
N THR A 47 7.82 6.20 -5.16
CA THR A 47 8.58 5.12 -5.78
C THR A 47 9.24 5.59 -7.06
N THR A 48 10.40 5.00 -7.34
CA THR A 48 11.10 5.13 -8.62
C THR A 48 10.45 4.30 -9.73
N ALA A 49 9.62 3.31 -9.40
CA ALA A 49 8.88 2.49 -10.35
C ALA A 49 7.72 3.26 -11.00
N ASN A 50 7.29 2.84 -12.20
CA ASN A 50 6.27 3.54 -12.99
C ASN A 50 4.83 3.17 -12.57
N MET A 51 4.55 3.23 -11.27
CA MET A 51 3.32 2.70 -10.71
C MET A 51 2.09 3.58 -10.98
N GLY A 52 2.28 4.88 -11.28
CA GLY A 52 1.20 5.85 -11.18
C GLY A 52 0.77 6.04 -9.72
N LEU A 53 -0.46 6.54 -9.50
CA LEU A 53 -1.00 6.71 -8.15
C LEU A 53 -1.55 5.37 -7.64
N CYS A 54 -1.09 4.91 -6.48
CA CYS A 54 -1.52 3.65 -5.88
C CYS A 54 -1.94 3.84 -4.43
N PHE A 55 -2.93 3.06 -4.01
CA PHE A 55 -3.22 2.84 -2.60
C PHE A 55 -2.64 1.48 -2.23
N ILE A 56 -1.85 1.41 -1.17
CA ILE A 56 -1.27 0.16 -0.67
C ILE A 56 -1.79 -0.09 0.73
N ALA A 57 -2.44 -1.23 0.93
CA ALA A 57 -3.02 -1.61 2.21
C ALA A 57 -2.76 -3.09 2.54
N TYR A 58 -2.83 -3.42 3.83
CA TYR A 58 -2.68 -4.79 4.32
C TYR A 58 -4.01 -5.54 4.43
N SER A 59 -5.13 -4.83 4.42
CA SER A 59 -6.47 -5.40 4.47
C SER A 59 -7.22 -5.08 3.17
N ASP A 60 -7.89 -6.09 2.61
CA ASP A 60 -8.87 -5.93 1.54
C ASP A 60 -10.32 -6.04 2.04
N SER A 61 -10.51 -6.04 3.36
CA SER A 61 -11.81 -5.96 4.03
C SER A 61 -12.04 -4.66 4.79
N ASP A 62 -11.06 -3.75 4.81
CA ASP A 62 -11.27 -2.39 5.31
C ASP A 62 -12.06 -1.56 4.29
N TRP A 63 -13.37 -1.44 4.53
CA TRP A 63 -14.28 -0.73 3.64
C TRP A 63 -14.02 0.77 3.60
N ILE A 64 -13.50 1.38 4.67
CA ILE A 64 -13.19 2.82 4.69
C ILE A 64 -12.13 3.11 3.63
N CYS A 65 -11.02 2.36 3.65
CA CYS A 65 -9.93 2.52 2.69
C CYS A 65 -10.38 2.27 1.24
N LEU A 66 -11.22 1.24 1.02
CA LEU A 66 -11.74 0.92 -0.32
C LEU A 66 -12.72 1.97 -0.85
N HIS A 67 -13.55 2.58 0.02
CA HIS A 67 -14.45 3.66 -0.38
C HIS A 67 -13.71 4.96 -0.67
N ILE A 68 -12.68 5.31 0.11
CA ILE A 68 -11.79 6.44 -0.19
C ILE A 68 -11.17 6.24 -1.58
N PHE A 69 -10.57 5.07 -1.83
CA PHE A 69 -9.97 4.76 -3.12
C PHE A 69 -10.96 4.92 -4.28
N LYS A 70 -12.15 4.32 -4.15
CA LYS A 70 -13.22 4.42 -5.16
C LYS A 70 -13.69 5.87 -5.37
N TYR A 71 -13.73 6.67 -4.31
CA TYR A 71 -14.06 8.09 -4.42
C TYR A 71 -13.00 8.85 -5.20
N LEU A 72 -11.72 8.70 -4.88
CA LEU A 72 -10.64 9.33 -5.64
C LEU A 72 -10.67 8.90 -7.11
N GLN A 73 -10.94 7.62 -7.41
CA GLN A 73 -11.04 7.15 -8.80
C GLN A 73 -12.12 7.89 -9.60
N ARG A 74 -13.20 8.31 -8.94
CA ARG A 74 -14.27 9.11 -9.56
C ARG A 74 -13.87 10.57 -9.70
N GLN A 75 -13.15 11.13 -8.72
CA GLN A 75 -12.73 12.55 -8.75
C GLN A 75 -11.54 12.80 -9.68
N MET A 76 -10.72 11.78 -9.94
CA MET A 76 -9.51 11.85 -10.75
C MET A 76 -9.56 10.85 -11.92
N PRO A 77 -10.55 10.96 -12.84
CA PRO A 77 -10.80 9.93 -13.87
C PRO A 77 -9.65 9.77 -14.87
N ASP A 78 -8.84 10.82 -15.06
CA ASP A 78 -7.70 10.81 -15.99
C ASP A 78 -6.41 10.28 -15.37
N VAL A 79 -6.43 9.91 -14.08
CA VAL A 79 -5.25 9.43 -13.35
C VAL A 79 -5.36 7.91 -13.17
N PRO A 80 -4.49 7.12 -13.82
CA PRO A 80 -4.46 5.67 -13.60
C PRO A 80 -4.19 5.38 -12.12
N MET A 81 -5.13 4.70 -11.47
CA MET A 81 -5.07 4.44 -10.05
C MET A 81 -5.41 3.00 -9.69
N ARG A 82 -4.63 2.42 -8.77
CA ARG A 82 -4.71 1.00 -8.44
C ARG A 82 -4.65 0.79 -6.94
N PHE A 83 -5.43 -0.17 -6.46
CA PHE A 83 -5.40 -0.61 -5.08
C PHE A 83 -4.56 -1.88 -4.98
N VAL A 84 -3.50 -1.87 -4.18
CA VAL A 84 -2.59 -2.97 -3.94
C VAL A 84 -2.84 -3.53 -2.55
N HIS A 85 -3.08 -4.82 -2.47
CA HIS A 85 -3.28 -5.54 -1.22
C HIS A 85 -2.05 -6.43 -0.94
N LEU A 86 -1.31 -6.17 0.15
CA LEU A 86 -0.08 -6.89 0.49
C LEU A 86 -0.29 -8.22 1.23
N GLY A 87 -1.47 -8.47 1.82
CA GLY A 87 -1.86 -9.81 2.27
C GLY A 87 -1.16 -10.36 3.51
N SER A 88 -0.79 -9.53 4.49
CA SER A 88 -0.32 -10.02 5.80
C SER A 88 -1.43 -9.96 6.85
N SER A 89 -1.33 -10.79 7.90
CA SER A 89 -2.24 -10.66 9.04
C SER A 89 -2.06 -9.28 9.70
N GLU A 90 -3.14 -8.65 10.19
CA GLU A 90 -3.09 -7.32 10.84
C GLU A 90 -2.10 -7.28 12.01
N LYS A 91 -1.91 -8.43 12.67
CA LYS A 91 -0.95 -8.63 13.78
C LYS A 91 0.51 -8.55 13.35
N GLU A 92 0.80 -8.74 12.06
CA GLU A 92 2.15 -8.76 11.50
C GLU A 92 2.44 -7.53 10.62
N SER A 93 1.49 -6.61 10.46
CA SER A 93 1.76 -5.40 9.69
C SER A 93 2.84 -4.54 10.38
N TYR A 94 3.83 -4.13 9.60
CA TYR A 94 5.00 -3.39 10.07
C TYR A 94 4.98 -1.91 9.68
N SER A 95 3.96 -1.44 8.95
CA SER A 95 3.90 -0.09 8.39
C SER A 95 3.32 0.96 9.35
N LEU A 96 3.55 2.24 9.06
CA LEU A 96 3.01 3.36 9.85
C LEU A 96 1.48 3.48 9.73
N ASP A 97 0.93 3.23 8.55
CA ASP A 97 -0.52 3.26 8.31
C ASP A 97 -1.28 2.27 9.20
N SER A 98 -0.64 1.16 9.60
CA SER A 98 -1.22 0.15 10.48
C SER A 98 -1.33 0.57 11.96
N VAL A 99 -0.86 1.76 12.32
CA VAL A 99 -1.02 2.30 13.68
C VAL A 99 -2.45 2.81 13.90
N GLY A 100 -3.08 3.37 12.86
CA GLY A 100 -4.48 3.79 12.90
C GLY A 100 -5.45 2.62 12.91
N LYS A 101 -6.72 2.89 13.22
CA LYS A 101 -7.81 1.91 13.08
C LYS A 101 -8.03 1.53 11.62
N HIS A 102 -7.95 2.53 10.74
CA HIS A 102 -7.92 2.41 9.28
C HIS A 102 -6.62 3.00 8.77
N GLY A 103 -6.11 2.48 7.65
CA GLY A 103 -4.90 3.05 7.07
C GLY A 103 -4.51 2.47 5.73
N PHE A 104 -3.86 3.33 4.94
CA PHE A 104 -3.24 2.96 3.67
C PHE A 104 -2.04 3.87 3.40
N ALA A 105 -1.11 3.38 2.59
CA ALA A 105 -0.09 4.21 1.98
C ALA A 105 -0.60 4.74 0.63
N MET A 106 -0.50 6.05 0.43
CA MET A 106 -0.68 6.70 -0.87
C MET A 106 0.68 6.78 -1.55
N GLU A 107 0.90 5.90 -2.51
CA GLU A 107 2.15 5.73 -3.24
C GLU A 107 2.04 6.39 -4.61
N ILE A 108 3.09 7.07 -5.06
CA ILE A 108 3.11 7.63 -6.42
C ILE A 108 4.51 7.61 -7.03
N GLY A 109 4.57 7.16 -8.28
CA GLY A 109 5.78 7.14 -9.08
C GLY A 109 5.50 7.19 -10.59
N PRO A 110 6.54 7.37 -11.42
CA PRO A 110 7.95 7.30 -11.03
C PRO A 110 8.51 8.67 -10.58
N GLN A 111 9.21 8.68 -9.45
CA GLN A 111 9.98 9.83 -8.97
C GLN A 111 11.33 9.37 -8.40
N PRO A 112 12.46 9.88 -8.91
CA PRO A 112 13.76 9.64 -8.30
C PRO A 112 13.78 10.09 -6.84
N HIS A 113 14.41 9.30 -5.97
CA HIS A 113 14.59 9.71 -4.57
C HIS A 113 15.39 11.01 -4.48
N GLY A 114 14.98 11.91 -3.58
CA GLY A 114 15.61 13.22 -3.41
C GLY A 114 15.29 14.24 -4.51
N VAL A 115 14.37 13.93 -5.43
CA VAL A 115 13.90 14.85 -6.48
C VAL A 115 12.43 15.19 -6.24
N VAL A 116 12.07 16.46 -6.43
CA VAL A 116 10.69 16.92 -6.39
C VAL A 116 10.23 17.26 -7.80
N ARG A 117 9.22 16.54 -8.29
CA ARG A 117 8.58 16.86 -9.57
C ARG A 117 7.22 17.52 -9.33
N SER A 118 6.91 18.57 -10.09
CA SER A 118 5.68 19.35 -9.89
C SER A 118 4.41 18.56 -10.24
N ASP A 119 4.47 17.69 -11.24
CA ASP A 119 3.38 16.79 -11.64
C ASP A 119 3.05 15.78 -10.55
N ILE A 120 4.06 15.11 -9.99
CA ILE A 120 3.92 14.15 -8.89
C ILE A 120 3.40 14.84 -7.63
N TYR A 121 3.95 15.99 -7.28
CA TYR A 121 3.46 16.81 -6.16
C TYR A 121 1.98 17.19 -6.35
N GLY A 122 1.60 17.67 -7.54
CA GLY A 122 0.23 18.09 -7.84
C GLY A 122 -0.77 16.94 -7.70
N LEU A 123 -0.42 15.76 -8.22
CA LEU A 123 -1.25 14.55 -8.12
C LEU A 123 -1.38 14.06 -6.67
N MET A 124 -0.29 14.00 -5.92
CA MET A 124 -0.32 13.62 -4.50
C MET A 124 -1.18 14.59 -3.69
N ASN A 125 -0.98 15.90 -3.89
CA ASN A 125 -1.77 16.93 -3.21
C ASN A 125 -3.27 16.80 -3.52
N ALA A 126 -3.64 16.59 -4.79
CA ALA A 126 -5.03 16.35 -5.18
C ALA A 126 -5.60 15.09 -4.51
N GLY A 127 -4.85 13.99 -4.49
CA GLY A 127 -5.24 12.75 -3.81
C GLY A 127 -5.53 12.96 -2.33
N VAL A 128 -4.64 13.67 -1.62
CA VAL A 128 -4.83 14.01 -0.20
C VAL A 128 -6.04 14.92 0.01
N GLN A 129 -6.25 15.94 -0.83
CA GLN A 129 -7.44 16.81 -0.72
C GLN A 129 -8.74 16.02 -0.92
N HIS A 130 -8.81 15.15 -1.93
CA HIS A 130 -9.99 14.32 -2.16
C HIS A 130 -10.24 13.31 -1.05
N MET A 131 -9.19 12.76 -0.43
CA MET A 131 -9.35 11.93 0.76
C MET A 131 -9.95 12.73 1.92
N LEU A 132 -9.45 13.94 2.18
CA LEU A 132 -9.98 14.80 3.25
C LEU A 132 -11.43 15.21 2.97
N ASP A 133 -11.78 15.48 1.71
CA ASP A 133 -13.17 15.77 1.31
C ASP A 133 -14.07 14.55 1.51
N TRP A 134 -13.59 13.35 1.19
CA TRP A 134 -14.32 12.12 1.47
C TRP A 134 -14.59 11.95 2.96
N VAL A 135 -13.57 12.18 3.81
CA VAL A 135 -13.72 12.10 5.29
C VAL A 135 -14.76 13.11 5.78
N ARG A 136 -14.73 14.35 5.29
CA ARG A 136 -15.73 15.37 5.65
C ARG A 136 -17.15 14.94 5.26
N LEU A 137 -17.33 14.41 4.05
CA LEU A 137 -18.61 13.93 3.56
C LEU A 137 -19.11 12.72 4.36
N PHE A 138 -18.23 11.75 4.64
CA PHE A 138 -18.57 10.60 5.46
C PHE A 138 -19.04 11.03 6.87
N ASN A 139 -18.30 11.95 7.50
CA ASN A 139 -18.63 12.49 8.81
C ASN A 139 -19.89 13.36 8.81
N SER A 140 -20.34 13.87 7.66
CA SER A 140 -21.63 14.58 7.55
C SER A 140 -22.83 13.64 7.48
N GLY A 141 -22.62 12.32 7.61
CA GLY A 141 -23.66 11.29 7.46
C GLY A 141 -24.00 10.96 6.00
N ALA A 142 -23.18 11.38 5.04
CA ALA A 142 -23.41 11.03 3.64
C ALA A 142 -23.34 9.51 3.44
N VAL A 143 -24.28 8.99 2.65
CA VAL A 143 -24.28 7.58 2.26
C VAL A 143 -23.36 7.39 1.05
N PHE A 144 -22.38 6.51 1.20
CA PHE A 144 -21.52 6.08 0.11
C PHE A 144 -22.00 4.74 -0.42
N GLU A 145 -22.55 4.77 -1.62
CA GLU A 145 -23.05 3.57 -2.30
C GLU A 145 -21.96 2.53 -2.49
N GLY A 146 -22.36 1.27 -2.32
CA GLY A 146 -21.52 0.09 -2.59
C GLY A 146 -21.13 -0.04 -4.06
N GLY A 147 -20.43 -1.11 -4.40
CA GLY A 147 -20.05 -1.40 -5.78
C GLY A 147 -18.80 -2.25 -5.88
N PHE A 148 -18.07 -2.07 -6.99
CA PHE A 148 -16.90 -2.88 -7.29
C PHE A 148 -15.61 -2.09 -7.17
N VAL A 149 -14.58 -2.73 -6.62
CA VAL A 149 -13.20 -2.22 -6.62
C VAL A 149 -12.29 -3.32 -7.18
N ASP A 150 -11.50 -2.97 -8.18
CA ASP A 150 -10.45 -3.86 -8.70
C ASP A 150 -9.20 -3.72 -7.80
N VAL A 151 -8.73 -4.84 -7.25
CA VAL A 151 -7.60 -4.92 -6.31
C VAL A 151 -6.51 -5.82 -6.87
N PHE A 152 -5.25 -5.42 -6.71
CA PHE A 152 -4.06 -6.18 -7.07
C PHE A 152 -3.47 -6.79 -5.81
N THR A 153 -3.77 -8.07 -5.55
CA THR A 153 -3.29 -8.78 -4.37
C THR A 153 -1.91 -9.37 -4.62
N LEU A 154 -0.94 -9.04 -3.78
CA LEU A 154 0.42 -9.58 -3.82
C LEU A 154 0.39 -11.12 -3.82
N VAL A 155 1.20 -11.70 -4.70
CA VAL A 155 1.43 -13.15 -4.81
C VAL A 155 2.83 -13.48 -4.33
N LYS A 156 3.85 -12.79 -4.86
CA LYS A 156 5.26 -12.99 -4.49
C LYS A 156 6.14 -11.86 -5.00
N ASN A 157 7.35 -11.78 -4.47
CA ASN A 157 8.43 -10.95 -5.00
C ASN A 157 9.37 -11.79 -5.89
N ILE A 158 10.04 -11.14 -6.82
CA ILE A 158 11.14 -11.70 -7.61
C ILE A 158 12.39 -10.87 -7.32
N ASP A 159 13.49 -11.52 -6.93
CA ASP A 159 14.81 -10.88 -6.79
C ASP A 159 15.50 -10.72 -8.15
N TYR A 160 16.50 -9.86 -8.20
CA TYR A 160 17.48 -9.82 -9.25
C TYR A 160 18.25 -11.14 -9.37
N PRO A 161 18.64 -11.55 -10.59
CA PRO A 161 19.70 -12.52 -10.78
C PRO A 161 20.98 -12.03 -10.11
N ARG A 162 21.58 -12.87 -9.28
CA ARG A 162 22.79 -12.56 -8.52
C ARG A 162 23.85 -13.62 -8.73
N ASP A 163 25.10 -13.20 -8.65
CA ASP A 163 26.24 -14.10 -8.60
C ASP A 163 26.24 -14.85 -7.25
N GLU A 164 26.45 -16.16 -7.29
CA GLU A 164 26.34 -17.03 -6.10
C GLU A 164 27.40 -16.74 -5.03
N LYS A 165 28.57 -16.20 -5.43
CA LYS A 165 29.70 -15.97 -4.52
C LYS A 165 29.73 -14.56 -3.97
N THR A 166 29.46 -13.58 -4.83
CA THR A 166 29.57 -12.16 -4.50
C THR A 166 28.24 -11.54 -4.12
N HIS A 167 27.11 -12.20 -4.41
CA HIS A 167 25.74 -11.69 -4.25
C HIS A 167 25.44 -10.40 -5.03
N ASN A 168 26.35 -9.99 -5.92
CA ASN A 168 26.17 -8.87 -6.81
C ASN A 168 25.11 -9.19 -7.86
N ILE A 169 24.33 -8.18 -8.24
CA ILE A 169 23.38 -8.28 -9.36
C ILE A 169 24.15 -8.55 -10.64
N THR A 170 23.65 -9.47 -11.47
CA THR A 170 24.28 -9.89 -12.75
C THR A 170 23.43 -9.55 -13.98
N ALA A 171 22.24 -9.00 -13.77
CA ALA A 171 21.30 -8.65 -14.82
C ALA A 171 20.47 -7.41 -14.45
N ALA A 172 20.14 -6.59 -15.43
CA ALA A 172 19.19 -5.50 -15.29
C ALA A 172 17.77 -5.98 -15.61
N VAL A 173 16.74 -5.28 -15.13
CA VAL A 173 15.36 -5.46 -15.62
C VAL A 173 15.35 -5.27 -17.14
N HIS A 174 14.70 -6.20 -17.85
CA HIS A 174 14.66 -6.18 -19.30
C HIS A 174 13.90 -4.95 -19.81
N SER A 175 14.36 -4.31 -20.89
CA SER A 175 13.77 -3.07 -21.44
C SER A 175 12.28 -3.19 -21.82
N HIS A 176 11.84 -4.37 -22.25
CA HIS A 176 10.42 -4.64 -22.53
C HIS A 176 9.52 -4.71 -21.29
N LEU A 177 10.10 -4.92 -20.10
CA LEU A 177 9.39 -4.96 -18.83
C LEU A 177 9.54 -3.66 -18.05
N GLN A 178 10.68 -2.98 -18.18
CA GLN A 178 10.95 -1.71 -17.52
C GLN A 178 9.79 -0.74 -17.73
N ASP A 179 9.36 -0.09 -16.64
CA ASP A 179 8.24 0.85 -16.59
C ASP A 179 6.86 0.24 -16.95
N GLY A 180 6.78 -1.08 -17.10
CA GLY A 180 5.57 -1.85 -17.39
C GLY A 180 4.74 -2.20 -16.16
N ASP A 181 4.75 -1.39 -15.10
CA ASP A 181 4.00 -1.65 -13.89
C ASP A 181 2.49 -1.79 -14.20
N PHE A 182 1.90 -2.82 -13.61
CA PHE A 182 0.54 -3.29 -13.79
C PHE A 182 0.16 -3.65 -15.23
N CYS A 183 1.15 -3.93 -16.08
CA CYS A 183 0.97 -4.72 -17.29
C CYS A 183 1.06 -6.21 -16.96
N LEU A 184 0.41 -7.03 -17.79
CA LEU A 184 0.38 -8.47 -17.59
C LEU A 184 1.72 -9.09 -18.06
N LEU A 185 2.45 -9.70 -17.13
CA LEU A 185 3.64 -10.52 -17.39
C LEU A 185 3.23 -11.97 -17.61
N ARG A 186 3.49 -12.51 -18.79
CA ARG A 186 3.11 -13.88 -19.19
C ARG A 186 4.31 -14.82 -19.12
N PRO A 187 4.07 -16.13 -18.93
CA PRO A 187 5.12 -17.14 -19.04
C PRO A 187 5.94 -16.95 -20.31
N HIS A 188 7.26 -17.01 -20.19
CA HIS A 188 8.26 -16.80 -21.25
C HIS A 188 8.48 -15.35 -21.72
N ASP A 189 7.78 -14.36 -21.17
CA ASP A 189 8.09 -12.96 -21.44
C ASP A 189 9.50 -12.59 -20.92
N PRO A 190 10.22 -11.66 -21.58
CA PRO A 190 11.51 -11.17 -21.10
C PRO A 190 11.39 -10.51 -19.72
N LEU A 191 12.22 -10.92 -18.77
CA LEU A 191 12.20 -10.45 -17.38
C LEU A 191 13.48 -9.68 -17.05
N PHE A 192 14.63 -10.26 -17.34
CA PHE A 192 15.94 -9.65 -17.13
C PHE A 192 16.82 -9.75 -18.38
N GLN A 193 17.79 -8.85 -18.48
CA GLN A 193 18.90 -8.94 -19.43
C GLN A 193 20.21 -9.03 -18.64
N THR A 194 20.94 -10.12 -18.80
CA THR A 194 22.27 -10.27 -18.17
C THR A 194 23.24 -9.26 -18.75
N PHE A 195 24.31 -8.94 -18.01
CA PHE A 195 25.35 -8.05 -18.52
C PHE A 195 26.17 -8.65 -19.69
N SER A 196 26.05 -9.96 -19.94
CA SER A 196 26.57 -10.62 -21.14
C SER A 196 25.60 -10.54 -22.34
N GLY A 197 24.40 -9.97 -22.16
CA GLY A 197 23.40 -9.76 -23.21
C GLY A 197 22.34 -10.85 -23.33
N GLU A 198 22.35 -11.88 -22.49
CA GLU A 198 21.36 -12.95 -22.48
C GLU A 198 20.02 -12.44 -21.92
N THR A 199 18.91 -12.87 -22.53
CA THR A 199 17.56 -12.60 -22.03
C THR A 199 17.08 -13.72 -21.12
N LEU A 200 16.87 -13.41 -19.84
CA LEU A 200 16.23 -14.31 -18.89
C LEU A 200 14.72 -14.06 -18.90
N ARG A 201 13.95 -15.14 -18.98
CA ARG A 201 12.49 -15.08 -19.19
C ARG A 201 11.73 -15.45 -17.93
N TYR A 202 10.52 -14.92 -17.80
CA TYR A 202 9.63 -15.26 -16.69
C TYR A 202 9.25 -16.74 -16.73
N SER A 203 9.59 -17.47 -15.66
CA SER A 203 9.39 -18.91 -15.53
C SER A 203 8.12 -19.30 -14.75
N GLY A 204 7.27 -18.32 -14.41
CA GLY A 204 6.00 -18.60 -13.74
C GLY A 204 5.03 -19.39 -14.63
N SER A 205 4.10 -20.10 -14.01
CA SER A 205 3.11 -20.93 -14.71
C SER A 205 1.83 -20.19 -15.11
N GLU A 206 1.59 -18.99 -14.57
CA GLU A 206 0.39 -18.19 -14.86
C GLU A 206 0.76 -16.73 -15.19
N PRO A 207 -0.08 -16.00 -15.92
CA PRO A 207 0.08 -14.56 -16.10
C PRO A 207 -0.21 -13.78 -14.81
N LEU A 208 0.68 -12.87 -14.41
CA LEU A 208 0.53 -12.01 -13.23
C LEU A 208 0.83 -10.55 -13.58
N TYR A 209 0.37 -9.61 -12.76
CA TYR A 209 0.65 -8.20 -12.93
C TYR A 209 1.92 -7.83 -12.16
N ALA A 210 2.94 -7.31 -12.84
CA ALA A 210 4.17 -6.86 -12.20
C ALA A 210 3.99 -5.45 -11.62
N PHE A 211 4.58 -5.13 -10.47
CA PHE A 211 4.59 -3.77 -9.90
C PHE A 211 5.82 -3.57 -9.01
N PHE A 212 6.11 -2.32 -8.62
CA PHE A 212 7.41 -1.94 -8.03
C PHE A 212 8.59 -2.39 -8.90
N ILE A 213 8.42 -2.32 -10.22
CA ILE A 213 9.46 -2.75 -11.16
C ILE A 213 10.65 -1.81 -11.01
N ASN A 214 11.80 -2.38 -10.64
CA ASN A 214 13.07 -1.68 -10.52
C ASN A 214 13.07 -0.55 -9.45
N GLU A 215 12.39 -0.77 -8.32
CA GLU A 215 12.38 0.18 -7.21
C GLU A 215 13.77 0.32 -6.55
N GLY A 216 14.31 1.54 -6.52
CA GLY A 216 15.65 1.86 -6.04
C GLY A 216 15.92 1.42 -4.60
N SER A 217 14.95 1.59 -3.70
CA SER A 217 15.10 1.17 -2.29
C SER A 217 14.99 -0.34 -2.07
N TYR A 218 14.61 -1.12 -3.09
CA TYR A 218 14.35 -2.56 -2.98
C TYR A 218 15.53 -3.43 -3.41
N TYR A 219 16.57 -2.83 -3.97
CA TYR A 219 17.83 -3.51 -4.33
C TYR A 219 18.46 -4.26 -3.15
N GLU A 220 18.48 -3.63 -1.96
CA GLU A 220 18.98 -4.23 -0.71
C GLU A 220 18.04 -5.32 -0.16
N LYS A 221 16.76 -5.28 -0.54
CA LYS A 221 15.72 -6.19 -0.05
C LYS A 221 15.63 -7.48 -0.86
N GLY A 222 16.41 -7.57 -1.94
CA GLY A 222 16.32 -8.68 -2.87
C GLY A 222 15.00 -8.67 -3.65
N ILE A 223 14.49 -7.51 -4.04
CA ILE A 223 13.23 -7.38 -4.78
C ILE A 223 13.48 -6.52 -6.03
N ALA A 224 13.43 -7.15 -7.19
CA ALA A 224 13.44 -6.48 -8.50
C ALA A 224 12.03 -6.07 -8.94
N LEU A 225 11.03 -6.88 -8.64
CA LEU A 225 9.62 -6.58 -8.85
C LEU A 225 8.74 -7.45 -7.93
N SER A 226 7.52 -6.98 -7.71
CA SER A 226 6.45 -7.74 -7.07
C SER A 226 5.44 -8.22 -8.12
N LEU A 227 4.78 -9.34 -7.85
CA LEU A 227 3.75 -9.91 -8.70
C LEU A 227 2.42 -9.95 -7.98
N ALA A 228 1.35 -9.55 -8.65
CA ALA A 228 0.01 -9.52 -8.11
C ALA A 228 -1.02 -10.23 -9.00
N ARG A 229 -2.08 -10.72 -8.35
CA ARG A 229 -3.30 -11.18 -9.01
C ARG A 229 -4.36 -10.10 -8.91
N LYS A 230 -4.95 -9.72 -10.04
CA LYS A 230 -6.09 -8.81 -10.07
C LYS A 230 -7.36 -9.56 -9.65
N ARG A 231 -8.08 -9.00 -8.69
CA ARG A 231 -9.37 -9.48 -8.18
C ARG A 231 -10.36 -8.33 -8.21
N ARG A 232 -11.65 -8.66 -8.27
CA ARG A 232 -12.73 -7.68 -8.12
C ARG A 232 -13.45 -7.95 -6.81
N LEU A 233 -13.46 -6.95 -5.94
CA LEU A 233 -14.15 -6.99 -4.66
C LEU A 233 -15.50 -6.30 -4.79
N VAL A 234 -16.46 -6.79 -4.01
CA VAL A 234 -17.76 -6.13 -3.82
C VAL A 234 -17.72 -5.47 -2.45
N ILE A 235 -17.91 -4.15 -2.41
CA ILE A 235 -17.99 -3.39 -1.16
C ILE A 235 -19.43 -2.96 -0.90
N PRO A 236 -19.92 -3.05 0.34
CA PRO A 236 -21.28 -2.63 0.68
C PRO A 236 -21.40 -1.11 0.69
N ALA A 237 -22.63 -0.60 0.74
CA ALA A 237 -22.85 0.80 1.05
C ALA A 237 -22.49 1.08 2.52
N ILE A 238 -21.96 2.27 2.80
CA ILE A 238 -21.59 2.69 4.16
C ILE A 238 -22.07 4.12 4.44
N ARG A 239 -22.26 4.42 5.72
CA ARG A 239 -22.50 5.77 6.26
C ARG A 239 -21.94 5.84 7.67
N ALA A 240 -21.57 7.02 8.15
CA ALA A 240 -21.24 7.19 9.56
C ALA A 240 -22.49 6.91 10.42
N GLN A 241 -22.31 6.22 11.54
CA GLN A 241 -23.35 6.12 12.57
C GLN A 241 -23.52 7.49 13.23
N THR A 242 -24.75 7.88 13.53
CA THR A 242 -25.03 9.09 14.29
C THR A 242 -24.89 8.82 15.79
N GLU A 243 -24.48 9.83 16.57
CA GLU A 243 -24.37 9.72 18.04
C GLU A 243 -25.68 9.23 18.70
N GLU A 244 -26.84 9.59 18.13
CA GLU A 244 -28.16 9.11 18.58
C GLU A 244 -28.37 7.60 18.35
N GLU A 245 -27.80 7.03 17.29
CA GLU A 245 -27.89 5.59 16.97
C GLU A 245 -26.93 4.78 17.85
N GLU A 246 -25.74 5.32 18.16
CA GLU A 246 -24.80 4.71 19.12
C GLU A 246 -25.37 4.69 20.54
N GLN A 247 -26.00 5.79 20.99
CA GLN A 247 -26.64 5.85 22.30
C GLN A 247 -27.81 4.86 22.40
N ALA A 248 -28.65 4.77 21.37
CA ALA A 248 -29.75 3.81 21.34
C ALA A 248 -29.29 2.34 21.38
N GLN A 249 -28.15 2.02 20.74
CA GLN A 249 -27.57 0.67 20.79
C GLN A 249 -26.94 0.34 22.16
N GLY A 250 -26.33 1.33 22.82
CA GLY A 250 -25.79 1.17 24.18
C GLY A 250 -26.88 0.87 25.22
N PHE A 251 -28.04 1.53 25.13
CA PHE A 251 -29.18 1.26 26.02
C PHE A 251 -29.78 -0.14 25.81
N THR A 252 -29.87 -0.62 24.57
CA THR A 252 -30.38 -1.99 24.31
C THR A 252 -29.47 -3.10 24.82
N SER A 253 -28.15 -2.86 24.90
CA SER A 253 -27.22 -3.85 25.47
C SER A 253 -27.18 -3.87 27.00
N GLU A 254 -27.56 -2.77 27.67
CA GLU A 254 -27.64 -2.71 29.14
C GLU A 254 -28.98 -3.23 29.69
N GLU A 255 -30.04 -3.26 28.88
CA GLU A 255 -31.34 -3.85 29.25
C GLU A 255 -31.41 -5.38 29.08
N GLU A 256 -30.38 -6.00 28.49
CA GLU A 256 -30.26 -7.46 28.29
C GLU A 256 -29.29 -8.17 29.27
N GLU A 257 -28.73 -7.47 30.27
CA GLU A 257 -28.04 -8.05 31.45
C GLU A 257 -28.93 -8.10 32.71
#